data_AF-A0A954PBE0-F1
#
_entry.id   AF-A0A954PBE0-F1
#
_cell.length_a   1.000
_cell.length_b   1.000
_cell.length_c   1.000
_cell.angle_alpha   90.00
_cell.angle_beta   90.00
_cell.angle_gamma   90.00
#
_symmetry.space_group_name_H-M   'P 1'
#
loop_
_entity.id
_entity.type
_entity.pdbx_description
1 polymer ?
#
loop_
_entity_poly.entity_id
_entity_poly.type
_entity_poly.pdbx_seq_one_letter_code
_entity_poly.pdbx_strand_id
1 'polypeptide(L)'
;MQTENFSLETVLAFAGASHASFATVESIGDDGAVRVVLPDSQETAVASILNPASTNLTVGDDVLVLMLGGQSGVARPVILGQVGNRLAERSVDRMESLMRLEAASSDSAPSATHDVDVDGRKVTLTAREELVLRCGKGSIEIRKNGKILIRGTELVTHASGTNRIKGGSVAIN
;
A
#
# COMPACT_ATOMS: atom_id res chain seq x y z
N MET A 1 -16.08 39.89 1.20
CA MET A 1 -15.26 38.71 0.85
C MET A 1 -16.16 37.76 0.09
N GLN A 2 -16.05 37.72 -1.24
CA GLN A 2 -16.75 36.74 -2.06
C GLN A 2 -16.03 35.40 -1.91
N THR A 3 -16.75 34.38 -1.46
CA THR A 3 -16.27 33.00 -1.49
C THR A 3 -16.37 32.55 -2.94
N GLU A 4 -15.26 32.51 -3.68
CA GLU A 4 -15.24 31.93 -5.02
C GLU A 4 -15.55 30.44 -4.88
N ASN A 5 -16.74 30.04 -5.32
CA ASN A 5 -17.10 28.64 -5.51
C ASN A 5 -16.23 28.10 -6.65
N PHE A 6 -15.11 27.47 -6.30
CA PHE A 6 -14.32 26.68 -7.24
C PHE A 6 -15.15 25.45 -7.65
N SER A 7 -15.82 25.55 -8.80
CA SER A 7 -16.51 24.40 -9.42
C SER A 7 -15.48 23.31 -9.76
N LEU A 8 -15.89 22.05 -9.60
CA LEU A 8 -15.09 20.88 -10.02
C LEU A 8 -14.67 20.98 -11.49
N GLU A 9 -15.51 21.60 -12.34
CA GLU A 9 -15.18 21.84 -13.75
C GLU A 9 -13.94 22.72 -13.92
N THR A 10 -13.76 23.73 -13.07
CA THR A 10 -12.59 24.61 -13.09
C THR A 10 -11.32 23.83 -12.74
N VAL A 11 -11.40 22.98 -11.71
CA VAL A 11 -10.26 22.15 -11.27
C VAL A 11 -9.86 21.13 -12.32
N LEU A 12 -10.84 20.48 -12.96
CA LEU A 12 -10.61 19.51 -14.04
C LEU A 12 -9.99 20.18 -15.28
N ALA A 13 -10.47 21.37 -15.66
CA ALA A 13 -9.94 22.13 -16.78
C ALA A 13 -8.46 22.52 -16.60
N PHE A 14 -8.04 22.94 -15.39
CA PHE A 14 -6.63 23.27 -15.11
C PHE A 14 -5.69 22.06 -15.20
N ALA A 15 -6.18 20.85 -14.91
CA ALA A 15 -5.40 19.62 -14.97
C ALA A 15 -5.34 18.99 -16.36
N GLY A 16 -6.02 19.55 -17.37
CA GLY A 16 -6.23 18.88 -18.66
C GLY A 16 -7.03 17.57 -18.53
N ALA A 17 -7.78 17.43 -17.43
CA ALA A 17 -8.65 16.30 -17.18
C ALA A 17 -10.00 16.56 -17.87
N SER A 18 -10.45 15.60 -18.66
CA SER A 18 -11.75 15.68 -19.34
C SER A 18 -12.90 15.40 -18.37
N HIS A 19 -12.74 14.40 -17.51
CA HIS A 19 -13.71 14.01 -16.47
C HIS A 19 -13.07 13.06 -15.45
N ALA A 20 -13.76 12.85 -14.33
CA ALA A 20 -13.48 11.76 -13.40
C ALA A 20 -14.46 10.61 -13.65
N SER A 21 -14.01 9.37 -13.50
CA SER A 21 -14.87 8.19 -13.61
C SER A 21 -14.43 7.10 -12.63
N PHE A 22 -15.31 6.16 -12.33
CA PHE A 22 -14.94 4.92 -11.67
C PHE A 22 -14.32 3.95 -12.69
N ALA A 23 -13.44 3.08 -12.24
CA ALA A 23 -12.90 1.99 -13.04
C ALA A 23 -12.58 0.80 -12.13
N THR A 24 -12.42 -0.39 -12.69
CA THR A 24 -12.03 -1.59 -11.95
C THR A 24 -10.66 -2.06 -12.40
N VAL A 25 -9.78 -2.42 -11.47
CA VAL A 25 -8.45 -2.96 -11.78
C VAL A 25 -8.59 -4.34 -12.42
N GLU A 26 -8.16 -4.50 -13.67
CA GLU A 26 -8.23 -5.77 -14.39
C GLU A 26 -6.94 -6.59 -14.25
N SER A 27 -5.78 -5.93 -14.33
CA SER A 27 -4.49 -6.59 -14.15
C SER A 27 -3.41 -5.63 -13.70
N ILE A 28 -2.38 -6.20 -13.07
CA ILE A 28 -1.18 -5.49 -12.64
C ILE A 28 0.00 -6.26 -13.23
N GLY A 29 0.74 -5.63 -14.13
CA GLY A 29 1.91 -6.23 -14.76
C GLY A 29 3.11 -6.28 -13.81
N ASP A 30 4.05 -7.18 -14.10
CA ASP A 30 5.33 -7.27 -13.36
C ASP A 30 6.20 -6.00 -13.52
N ASP A 31 5.90 -5.18 -14.53
CA ASP A 31 6.48 -3.86 -14.77
C ASP A 31 5.83 -2.74 -13.94
N GLY A 32 4.82 -3.08 -13.13
CA GLY A 32 4.03 -2.13 -12.34
C GLY A 32 2.95 -1.39 -13.15
N ALA A 33 2.75 -1.73 -14.42
CA ALA A 33 1.68 -1.14 -15.22
C ALA A 33 0.33 -1.68 -14.75
N VAL A 34 -0.56 -0.78 -14.32
CA VAL A 34 -1.92 -1.15 -13.92
C VAL A 34 -2.86 -0.96 -15.09
N ARG A 35 -3.68 -1.97 -15.34
CA ARG A 35 -4.73 -1.95 -16.35
C ARG A 35 -6.08 -1.85 -15.67
N VAL A 36 -6.89 -0.91 -16.12
CA VAL A 36 -8.24 -0.68 -15.59
C VAL A 36 -9.26 -0.79 -16.70
N VAL A 37 -10.42 -1.33 -16.36
CA VAL A 37 -11.59 -1.37 -17.24
C VAL A 37 -12.51 -0.23 -16.84
N LEU A 38 -12.82 0.62 -17.82
CA LEU A 38 -13.77 1.71 -17.67
C LEU A 38 -15.21 1.19 -17.85
N PRO A 39 -16.17 1.65 -17.04
CA PRO A 39 -17.54 1.13 -17.04
C PRO A 39 -18.26 1.37 -18.37
N ASP A 40 -17.96 2.47 -19.06
CA ASP A 40 -18.70 2.88 -20.26
C ASP A 40 -18.18 2.26 -21.56
N SER A 41 -16.94 1.76 -21.59
CA SER A 41 -16.31 1.27 -22.84
C SER A 41 -15.95 -0.21 -22.85
N GLN A 42 -15.97 -0.90 -21.69
CA GLN A 42 -15.32 -2.23 -21.52
C GLN A 42 -13.88 -2.29 -22.05
N GLU A 43 -13.28 -1.13 -22.29
CA GLU A 43 -11.96 -1.02 -22.92
C GLU A 43 -10.92 -0.92 -21.81
N THR A 44 -9.93 -1.80 -21.88
CA THR A 44 -8.82 -1.80 -20.94
C THR A 44 -7.87 -0.67 -21.28
N ALA A 45 -7.69 0.25 -20.34
CA ALA A 45 -6.71 1.32 -20.42
C ALA A 45 -5.57 1.08 -19.43
N VAL A 46 -4.34 1.39 -19.86
CA VAL A 46 -3.19 1.42 -18.94
C VAL A 46 -3.24 2.72 -18.15
N ALA A 47 -3.29 2.60 -16.84
CA ALA A 47 -3.41 3.71 -15.91
C ALA A 47 -2.09 3.99 -15.18
N SER A 48 -1.81 5.28 -14.99
CA SER A 48 -0.78 5.73 -14.05
C SER A 48 -1.38 5.84 -12.66
N ILE A 49 -0.59 5.65 -11.60
CA ILE A 49 -1.06 5.79 -10.22
C ILE A 49 -0.53 7.10 -9.63
N LEU A 50 -1.41 7.89 -9.01
CA LEU A 50 -1.00 9.03 -8.22
C LEU A 50 -0.42 8.54 -6.88
N ASN A 51 0.85 8.87 -6.62
CA ASN A 51 1.58 8.44 -5.42
C ASN A 51 1.61 6.90 -5.22
N PRO A 52 2.24 6.15 -6.14
CA PRO A 52 2.19 4.68 -6.17
C PRO A 52 2.72 4.01 -4.89
N ALA A 53 3.66 4.65 -4.17
CA ALA A 53 4.23 4.11 -2.93
C ALA A 53 3.21 3.93 -1.81
N SER A 54 2.10 4.68 -1.84
CA SER A 54 1.03 4.64 -0.83
C SER A 54 -0.23 3.94 -1.32
N THR A 55 -0.26 3.44 -2.55
CA THR A 55 -1.42 2.77 -3.15
C THR A 55 -1.19 1.28 -3.18
N ASN A 56 -2.03 0.51 -2.46
CA ASN A 56 -2.01 -0.95 -2.51
C ASN A 56 -3.26 -1.41 -3.27
N LEU A 57 -3.09 -1.68 -4.57
CA LEU A 57 -4.16 -2.12 -5.46
C LEU A 57 -4.10 -3.64 -5.64
N THR A 58 -5.27 -4.26 -5.65
CA THR A 58 -5.48 -5.65 -6.08
C THR A 58 -6.35 -5.72 -7.33
N VAL A 59 -6.20 -6.79 -8.11
CA VAL A 59 -7.11 -7.06 -9.23
C VAL A 59 -8.53 -7.21 -8.69
N GLY A 60 -9.49 -6.53 -9.33
CA GLY A 60 -10.88 -6.43 -8.90
C GLY A 60 -11.19 -5.19 -8.05
N ASP A 61 -10.19 -4.42 -7.64
CA ASP A 61 -10.44 -3.19 -6.88
C ASP A 61 -11.15 -2.14 -7.73
N ASP A 62 -12.21 -1.55 -7.18
CA ASP A 62 -12.79 -0.33 -7.73
C ASP A 62 -11.91 0.87 -7.38
N VAL A 63 -11.69 1.74 -8.36
CA VAL A 63 -10.80 2.90 -8.26
C VAL A 63 -11.46 4.13 -8.87
N LEU A 64 -11.09 5.31 -8.37
CA LEU A 64 -11.42 6.58 -8.98
C LEU A 64 -10.28 6.98 -9.92
N VAL A 65 -10.61 7.24 -11.19
CA VAL A 65 -9.65 7.68 -12.20
C VAL A 65 -9.98 9.08 -12.69
N LEU A 66 -8.92 9.88 -12.94
CA LEU A 66 -8.99 11.09 -13.75
C LEU A 66 -8.57 10.78 -15.17
N MET A 67 -9.40 11.18 -16.12
CA MET A 67 -9.15 10.96 -17.54
C MET A 67 -8.42 12.16 -18.12
N LEU A 68 -7.10 12.03 -18.36
CA LEU A 68 -6.29 13.10 -18.94
C LEU A 68 -6.29 13.02 -20.47
N GLY A 69 -6.45 14.18 -21.13
CA GLY A 69 -6.49 14.30 -22.60
C GLY A 69 -7.91 14.37 -23.18
N GLY A 70 -8.09 15.24 -24.17
CA GLY A 70 -9.40 15.55 -24.76
C GLY A 70 -9.65 14.92 -26.14
N GLN A 71 -10.90 14.48 -26.35
CA GLN A 71 -11.69 14.32 -27.60
C GLN A 71 -11.07 13.65 -28.86
N SER A 72 -9.80 13.26 -28.92
CA SER A 72 -9.20 12.61 -30.12
C SER A 72 -7.95 11.75 -29.88
N GLY A 73 -7.74 11.22 -28.66
CA GLY A 73 -6.56 10.41 -28.36
C GLY A 73 -6.83 9.27 -27.38
N VAL A 74 -5.86 8.34 -27.29
CA VAL A 74 -5.86 7.22 -26.33
C VAL A 74 -6.02 7.77 -24.92
N ALA A 75 -7.08 7.36 -24.24
CA ALA A 75 -7.36 7.73 -22.87
C ALA A 75 -6.16 7.41 -21.96
N ARG A 76 -5.76 8.40 -21.15
CA ARG A 76 -4.70 8.25 -20.15
C ARG A 76 -5.31 8.39 -18.75
N PRO A 77 -5.88 7.32 -18.19
CA PRO A 77 -6.38 7.35 -16.83
C PRO A 77 -5.23 7.52 -15.83
N VAL A 78 -5.47 8.35 -14.83
CA VAL A 78 -4.64 8.44 -13.62
C VAL A 78 -5.49 8.03 -12.43
N ILE A 79 -5.11 6.95 -11.77
CA ILE A 79 -5.75 6.46 -10.55
C ILE A 79 -5.43 7.45 -9.43
N LEU A 80 -6.48 8.04 -8.87
CA LEU A 80 -6.38 8.89 -7.69
C LEU A 80 -6.37 8.09 -6.39
N GLY A 81 -7.11 6.98 -6.36
CA GLY A 81 -7.22 6.12 -5.20
C GLY A 81 -8.29 5.04 -5.35
N GLN A 82 -8.31 4.10 -4.41
CA GLN A 82 -9.30 3.03 -4.32
C GLN A 82 -10.66 3.59 -3.84
N VAL A 83 -11.74 3.10 -4.43
CA VAL A 83 -13.13 3.40 -4.09
C VAL A 83 -13.73 2.15 -3.49
N GLY A 84 -14.26 2.26 -2.28
CA GLY A 84 -14.91 1.12 -1.65
C GLY A 84 -15.40 1.45 -0.25
N ASN A 85 -16.39 0.70 0.21
CA ASN A 85 -16.85 0.75 1.59
C ASN A 85 -16.20 -0.39 2.36
N ARG A 86 -14.97 -0.19 2.85
CA ARG A 86 -14.24 -1.17 3.68
C ARG A 86 -14.98 -1.56 4.96
N LEU A 87 -16.13 -0.97 5.30
CA LEU A 87 -16.99 -1.41 6.41
C LEU A 87 -18.03 -2.47 5.99
N ALA A 88 -18.42 -2.56 4.72
CA ALA A 88 -19.45 -3.50 4.26
C ALA A 88 -18.87 -4.85 3.82
N GLU A 89 -17.79 -4.85 3.05
CA GLU A 89 -17.13 -6.06 2.51
C GLU A 89 -16.37 -6.85 3.59
N ARG A 90 -15.96 -6.18 4.66
CA ARG A 90 -15.40 -6.80 5.87
C ARG A 90 -16.36 -7.74 6.61
N SER A 91 -17.65 -7.74 6.29
CA SER A 91 -18.63 -8.63 6.95
C SER A 91 -18.55 -10.05 6.40
N VAL A 92 -18.42 -10.17 5.07
CA VAL A 92 -18.53 -11.43 4.34
C VAL A 92 -17.17 -12.12 4.29
N ASP A 93 -16.12 -11.38 3.94
CA ASP A 93 -14.74 -11.91 3.97
C ASP A 93 -14.30 -12.29 5.37
N ARG A 94 -14.72 -11.55 6.41
CA ARG A 94 -14.42 -11.94 7.80
C ARG A 94 -15.15 -13.20 8.20
N MET A 95 -16.38 -13.45 7.74
CA MET A 95 -17.11 -14.66 8.10
C MET A 95 -16.53 -15.90 7.41
N GLU A 96 -16.16 -15.79 6.12
CA GLU A 96 -15.49 -16.87 5.38
C GLU A 96 -14.06 -17.10 5.89
N SER A 97 -13.35 -16.02 6.24
CA SER A 97 -12.02 -16.09 6.86
C SER A 97 -12.08 -16.67 8.27
N LEU A 98 -13.12 -16.38 9.07
CA LEU A 98 -13.32 -16.99 10.39
C LEU A 98 -13.56 -18.50 10.29
N MET A 99 -14.30 -18.98 9.28
CA MET A 99 -14.45 -20.41 9.04
C MET A 99 -13.15 -21.09 8.55
N ARG A 100 -12.29 -20.36 7.83
CA ARG A 100 -10.96 -20.86 7.43
C ARG A 100 -9.90 -20.79 8.55
N LEU A 101 -10.07 -19.90 9.54
CA LEU A 101 -9.07 -19.63 10.59
C LEU A 101 -9.06 -20.65 11.75
N GLU A 102 -10.05 -21.54 11.89
CA GLU A 102 -10.01 -22.57 12.94
C GLU A 102 -8.93 -23.65 12.69
N ALA A 103 -8.34 -23.70 11.49
CA ALA A 103 -7.31 -24.69 11.14
C ALA A 103 -5.85 -24.18 11.24
N ALA A 104 -5.62 -22.88 11.41
CA ALA A 104 -4.27 -22.31 11.47
C ALA A 104 -4.19 -21.21 12.52
N SER A 105 -3.79 -21.60 13.71
CA SER A 105 -3.67 -20.74 14.87
C SER A 105 -2.63 -19.62 14.74
N SER A 106 -2.98 -18.53 15.43
CA SER A 106 -2.14 -17.50 16.06
C SER A 106 -1.61 -16.32 15.23
N ASP A 107 -2.35 -15.22 15.43
CA ASP A 107 -1.92 -13.83 15.65
C ASP A 107 -1.99 -12.86 14.45
N SER A 108 -3.07 -12.07 14.43
CA SER A 108 -3.08 -10.77 13.74
C SER A 108 -4.14 -9.84 14.35
N ALA A 109 -3.70 -8.96 15.25
CA ALA A 109 -4.38 -7.71 15.59
C ALA A 109 -3.76 -6.53 14.79
N PRO A 110 -4.23 -5.29 15.01
CA PRO A 110 -5.05 -4.49 14.13
C PRO A 110 -4.30 -3.71 13.04
N SER A 111 -5.05 -3.27 12.03
CA SER A 111 -4.66 -2.34 10.95
C SER A 111 -3.84 -1.14 11.45
N ALA A 112 -2.51 -1.24 11.37
CA ALA A 112 -1.62 -0.10 11.56
C ALA A 112 -1.58 0.75 10.28
N THR A 113 -1.77 2.05 10.44
CA THR A 113 -1.35 3.04 9.44
C THR A 113 0.17 2.98 9.39
N HIS A 114 0.73 2.48 8.29
CA HIS A 114 2.18 2.42 8.08
C HIS A 114 2.59 3.67 7.33
N ASP A 115 3.54 4.42 7.87
CA ASP A 115 4.15 5.56 7.19
C ASP A 115 5.56 5.14 6.74
N VAL A 116 5.80 5.21 5.45
CA VAL A 116 7.07 4.86 4.80
C VAL A 116 7.56 6.09 4.06
N ASP A 117 8.60 6.72 4.60
CA ASP A 117 9.26 7.87 3.97
C ASP A 117 10.51 7.40 3.24
N VAL A 118 10.59 7.72 1.94
CA VAL A 118 11.71 7.36 1.04
C VAL A 118 12.17 8.62 0.33
N ASP A 119 13.26 9.21 0.81
CA ASP A 119 13.83 10.46 0.25
C ASP A 119 14.93 10.20 -0.81
N GLY A 120 15.06 8.95 -1.27
CA GLY A 120 16.10 8.50 -2.21
C GLY A 120 17.49 8.35 -1.59
N ARG A 121 17.67 8.67 -0.30
CA ARG A 121 18.93 8.51 0.47
C ARG A 121 18.74 7.66 1.73
N LYS A 122 17.53 7.65 2.28
CA LYS A 122 17.13 7.04 3.54
C LYS A 122 15.71 6.51 3.43
N VAL A 123 15.50 5.34 4.05
CA VAL A 123 14.16 4.77 4.25
C VAL A 123 13.85 4.82 5.75
N THR A 124 12.73 5.41 6.11
CA THR A 124 12.25 5.47 7.49
C THR A 124 10.94 4.69 7.62
N LEU A 125 10.92 3.68 8.48
CA LEU A 125 9.73 2.88 8.81
C LEU A 125 9.29 3.20 10.24
N THR A 126 8.06 3.66 10.41
CA THR A 126 7.51 4.01 11.74
C THR A 126 6.31 3.14 12.09
N ALA A 127 6.30 2.60 13.31
CA ALA A 127 5.19 1.84 13.86
C ALA A 127 4.88 2.28 15.30
N ARG A 128 3.60 2.29 15.69
CA ARG A 128 3.17 2.73 17.03
C ARG A 128 3.32 1.65 18.11
N GLU A 129 3.16 0.39 17.74
CA GLU A 129 3.12 -0.73 18.67
C GLU A 129 4.25 -1.73 18.40
N GLU A 130 4.40 -2.17 17.14
CA GLU A 130 5.38 -3.19 16.75
C GLU A 130 5.77 -3.05 15.28
N LEU A 131 7.04 -3.30 14.97
CA LEU A 131 7.57 -3.40 13.60
C LEU A 131 8.17 -4.80 13.40
N VAL A 132 7.61 -5.57 12.45
CA VAL A 132 8.03 -6.94 12.15
C VAL A 132 8.51 -7.07 10.70
N LEU A 133 9.77 -7.46 10.52
CA LEU A 133 10.33 -7.87 9.23
C LEU A 133 10.45 -9.39 9.21
N ARG A 134 9.62 -10.10 8.45
CA ARG A 134 9.56 -11.56 8.41
C ARG A 134 9.93 -12.11 7.03
N CYS A 135 10.77 -13.14 7.00
CA CYS A 135 11.08 -13.90 5.79
C CYS A 135 11.24 -15.39 6.16
N GLY A 136 10.29 -16.22 5.71
CA GLY A 136 10.25 -17.65 6.05
C GLY A 136 10.29 -17.89 7.57
N LYS A 137 11.32 -18.60 8.05
CA LYS A 137 11.53 -18.91 9.48
C LYS A 137 12.29 -17.81 10.24
N GLY A 138 12.72 -16.75 9.58
CA GLY A 138 13.45 -15.63 10.16
C GLY A 138 12.55 -14.43 10.44
N SER A 139 12.84 -13.70 11.51
CA SER A 139 12.16 -12.43 11.82
C SER A 139 13.02 -11.46 12.62
N ILE A 140 12.89 -10.16 12.33
CA ILE A 140 13.36 -9.06 13.16
C ILE A 140 12.13 -8.28 13.65
N GLU A 141 11.98 -8.15 14.95
CA GLU A 141 10.84 -7.52 15.61
C GLU A 141 11.31 -6.40 16.54
N ILE A 142 10.70 -5.23 16.45
CA ILE A 142 10.93 -4.08 17.33
C ILE A 142 9.60 -3.72 18.00
N ARG A 143 9.55 -3.75 19.33
CA ARG A 143 8.35 -3.41 20.11
C ARG A 143 8.40 -1.98 20.64
N LYS A 144 7.23 -1.41 20.99
CA LYS A 144 7.11 -0.07 21.60
C LYS A 144 7.94 0.16 22.87
N ASN A 145 8.28 -0.90 23.60
CA ASN A 145 9.14 -0.81 24.79
C ASN A 145 10.65 -0.79 24.46
N GLY A 146 11.00 -0.75 23.18
CA GLY A 146 12.39 -0.76 22.69
C GLY A 146 13.03 -2.14 22.65
N LYS A 147 12.31 -3.22 22.98
CA LYS A 147 12.84 -4.58 22.88
C LYS A 147 12.94 -4.98 21.41
N ILE A 148 14.13 -5.43 21.01
CA ILE A 148 14.41 -5.97 19.68
C ILE A 148 14.57 -7.49 19.80
N LEU A 149 13.83 -8.25 19.01
CA LEU A 149 13.96 -9.70 18.90
C LEU A 149 14.43 -10.07 17.50
N ILE A 150 15.50 -10.83 17.41
CA ILE A 150 16.03 -11.37 16.15
C ILE A 150 15.93 -12.90 16.24
N ARG A 151 15.22 -13.52 15.29
CA ARG A 151 15.02 -14.97 15.21
C ARG A 151 15.42 -15.48 13.84
N GLY A 152 16.01 -16.66 13.81
CA GLY A 152 16.41 -17.36 12.60
C GLY A 152 17.08 -18.69 12.93
N THR A 153 17.35 -19.50 11.92
CA THR A 153 18.11 -20.75 12.06
C THR A 153 19.59 -20.48 12.33
N GLU A 154 20.14 -19.43 11.71
CA GLU A 154 21.50 -18.98 11.89
C GLU A 154 21.53 -17.45 11.83
N LEU A 155 22.41 -16.82 12.64
CA LEU A 155 22.68 -15.38 12.58
C LEU A 155 24.13 -15.16 12.18
N VAL A 156 24.33 -14.88 10.88
CA VAL A 156 25.63 -14.50 10.35
C VAL A 156 25.76 -12.99 10.37
N THR A 157 26.73 -12.48 11.12
CA THR A 157 27.07 -11.05 11.15
C THR A 157 28.42 -10.85 10.50
N HIS A 158 28.52 -9.94 9.54
CA HIS A 158 29.78 -9.60 8.86
C HIS A 158 30.02 -8.10 8.96
N ALA A 159 31.22 -7.72 9.39
CA ALA A 159 31.66 -6.34 9.46
C ALA A 159 33.09 -6.24 8.93
N SER A 160 33.38 -5.18 8.16
CA SER A 160 34.74 -4.84 7.72
C SER A 160 35.60 -4.30 8.87
N GLY A 161 34.97 -3.77 9.92
CA GLY A 161 35.61 -3.34 11.17
C GLY A 161 35.25 -4.27 12.33
N THR A 162 34.88 -3.69 13.47
CA THR A 162 34.52 -4.46 14.67
C THR A 162 33.00 -4.55 14.85
N ASN A 163 32.48 -5.75 15.16
CA ASN A 163 31.14 -5.90 15.72
C ASN A 163 31.17 -5.60 17.22
N ARG A 164 30.59 -4.47 17.65
CA ARG A 164 30.64 -4.02 19.04
C ARG A 164 29.31 -4.23 19.74
N ILE A 165 29.28 -5.11 20.73
CA ILE A 165 28.12 -5.37 21.59
C ILE A 165 28.39 -4.76 22.96
N LYS A 166 27.45 -3.95 23.47
CA LYS A 166 27.52 -3.33 24.79
C LYS A 166 26.19 -3.52 25.53
N GLY A 167 26.26 -3.86 26.79
CA GLY A 167 25.10 -3.99 27.66
C GLY A 167 25.53 -4.18 29.12
N GLY A 168 24.61 -3.92 30.06
CA GLY A 168 24.86 -4.20 31.48
C GLY A 168 25.06 -5.70 31.78
N SER A 169 24.61 -6.57 30.88
CA SER A 169 24.90 -8.00 30.84
C SER A 169 24.88 -8.48 29.39
N VAL A 170 25.79 -9.39 29.05
CA VAL A 170 25.82 -10.09 27.76
C VAL A 170 25.95 -11.58 28.08
N ALA A 171 24.90 -12.34 27.79
CA ALA A 171 24.90 -13.78 27.93
C ALA A 171 25.21 -14.42 26.58
N ILE A 172 26.27 -15.22 26.53
CA ILE A 172 26.65 -16.02 25.36
C ILE A 172 26.68 -17.47 25.85
N ASN A 173 26.01 -18.37 25.13
CA ASN A 173 25.94 -19.80 25.39
C ASN A 173 26.39 -20.52 24.12
#